data_AF-A0A1J0GEJ3-F1
#
_entry.id   AF-A0A1J0GEJ3-F1
#
_cell.length_a   1.000
_cell.length_b   1.000
_cell.length_c   1.000
_cell.angle_alpha   90.00
_cell.angle_beta   90.00
_cell.angle_gamma   90.00
#
_symmetry.space_group_name_H-M   'P 1'
#
loop_
_entity.id
_entity.type
_entity.pdbx_description
1 polymer ?
#
loop_
_entity_poly.entity_id
_entity_poly.type
_entity_poly.pdbx_seq_one_letter_code
_entity_poly.pdbx_strand_id
1 'polypeptide(L)'
;MKLTEKEIRIKLDLVVNKLINLDSPTVEEKLPKEGGEAIGLFPRDFGIQEWDWPQGVGLYGLLKLDKHDKSDKHLDFLTNWYKTNIEIGLPSKNINTTAPLLTLVNLCDVINNPEYENLCLTWADWLINCLPRTKEGAFQHVTSANGDRQAVRLNESEMWIDTLFMTVLFLNKMGQKYNRKDWVDESINQMLVHIKYLYDKKSGLFYHGWSFNENSNFGEVFWCRGNSWFTFGILDYIEAFEGTMNPGIKKFLLDTFKAQVNTLVKYQAKSGLWHTVIDDVTSYEEVSGSAAIVTGILTGIRLGILDDSFKPYAEKTIKSLCNNIEKDGTVLKVSGGTGMGYNVDHYKNIIIAPMAYGQSLTIMALVEALKHL
;
A
#
# COMPACT_ATOMS: atom_id res chain seq x y z
N MET A 1 4.07 23.77 -7.21
CA MET A 1 4.23 23.57 -5.75
C MET A 1 4.83 24.81 -5.12
N LYS A 2 4.39 25.19 -3.92
CA LYS A 2 5.02 26.28 -3.14
C LYS A 2 6.28 25.87 -2.37
N LEU A 3 6.49 24.56 -2.17
CA LEU A 3 7.71 24.02 -1.60
C LEU A 3 8.79 23.91 -2.67
N THR A 4 10.03 24.20 -2.30
CA THR A 4 11.21 24.03 -3.14
C THR A 4 11.70 22.59 -3.13
N GLU A 5 12.48 22.21 -4.14
CA GLU A 5 13.12 20.88 -4.21
C GLU A 5 13.96 20.61 -2.98
N LYS A 6 14.72 21.63 -2.52
CA LYS A 6 15.55 21.56 -1.32
C LYS A 6 14.74 21.23 -0.06
N GLU A 7 13.58 21.86 0.13
CA GLU A 7 12.73 21.60 1.29
C GLU A 7 12.16 20.18 1.29
N ILE A 8 11.74 19.67 0.12
CA ILE A 8 11.25 18.29 -0.01
C ILE A 8 12.38 17.29 0.24
N ARG A 9 13.57 17.49 -0.34
CA ARG A 9 14.71 16.60 -0.16
C ARG A 9 15.16 16.50 1.30
N ILE A 10 15.21 17.62 2.03
CA ILE A 10 15.53 17.61 3.47
C ILE A 10 14.56 16.71 4.24
N LYS A 11 13.26 16.81 3.97
CA LYS A 11 12.26 15.98 4.64
C LYS A 11 12.34 14.52 4.20
N LEU A 12 12.57 14.28 2.92
CA LEU A 12 12.72 12.94 2.36
C LEU A 12 13.91 12.20 2.97
N ASP A 13 15.08 12.84 3.06
CA ASP A 13 16.28 12.25 3.68
C ASP A 13 16.04 11.86 5.14
N LEU A 14 15.33 12.70 5.91
CA LEU A 14 14.97 12.38 7.30
C LEU A 14 14.10 11.11 7.38
N VAL A 15 13.05 11.02 6.55
CA VAL A 15 12.13 9.87 6.58
C VAL A 15 12.80 8.60 6.08
N VAL A 16 13.65 8.68 5.04
CA VAL A 16 14.43 7.55 4.54
C VAL A 16 15.38 7.04 5.62
N ASN A 17 16.14 7.94 6.27
CA ASN A 17 17.04 7.58 7.35
C ASN A 17 16.29 6.96 8.53
N LYS A 18 15.09 7.44 8.85
CA LYS A 18 14.25 6.84 9.90
C LYS A 18 13.76 5.45 9.50
N LEU A 19 13.33 5.24 8.26
CA LEU A 19 12.83 3.96 7.77
C LEU A 19 13.92 2.88 7.81
N ILE A 20 15.10 3.14 7.26
CA ILE A 20 16.18 2.14 7.18
C ILE A 20 16.78 1.77 8.55
N ASN A 21 16.55 2.63 9.56
CA ASN A 21 16.95 2.42 10.95
C ASN A 21 15.72 2.27 11.87
N LEU A 22 14.57 1.86 11.33
CA LEU A 22 13.37 1.73 12.14
C LEU A 22 13.55 0.53 13.08
N ASP A 23 13.60 0.82 14.37
CA ASP A 23 13.74 -0.19 15.41
C ASP A 23 12.46 -1.03 15.56
N SER A 24 12.65 -2.31 15.89
CA SER A 24 11.58 -3.11 16.47
C SER A 24 11.29 -2.60 17.90
N PRO A 25 10.06 -2.74 18.42
CA PRO A 25 9.75 -2.33 19.78
C PRO A 25 10.64 -3.15 20.72
N THR A 26 11.27 -2.51 21.70
CA THR A 26 12.07 -3.25 22.68
C THR A 26 11.15 -4.17 23.48
N VAL A 27 11.66 -5.31 23.97
CA VAL A 27 10.89 -6.31 24.75
C VAL A 27 10.23 -5.70 26.01
N GLU A 28 10.67 -4.50 26.42
CA GLU A 28 10.15 -3.71 27.53
C GLU A 28 8.93 -2.84 27.15
N GLU A 29 8.79 -2.45 25.88
CA GLU A 29 7.56 -1.89 25.30
C GLU A 29 6.62 -3.03 24.92
N LYS A 30 6.03 -3.65 25.95
CA LYS A 30 5.05 -4.73 25.78
C LYS A 30 3.86 -4.23 24.95
N LEU A 31 3.88 -4.50 23.65
CA LEU A 31 2.65 -4.66 22.87
C LEU A 31 1.76 -5.61 23.69
N PRO A 32 0.53 -5.23 24.05
CA PRO A 32 -0.32 -6.06 24.89
C PRO A 32 -0.39 -7.47 24.29
N LYS A 33 0.07 -8.48 25.04
CA LYS A 33 0.02 -9.89 24.60
C LYS A 33 -1.41 -10.33 24.27
N GLU A 34 -2.40 -9.68 24.87
CA GLU A 34 -3.82 -9.86 24.62
C GLU A 34 -4.46 -8.49 24.32
N GLY A 35 -5.35 -8.43 23.33
CA GLY A 35 -6.15 -7.23 23.01
C GLY A 35 -5.44 -6.12 22.21
N GLY A 36 -4.12 -6.18 22.02
CA GLY A 36 -3.38 -5.20 21.21
C GLY A 36 -3.87 -5.11 19.76
N GLU A 37 -4.32 -6.24 19.20
CA GLU A 37 -4.83 -6.34 17.83
C GLU A 37 -6.08 -5.50 17.60
N ALA A 38 -6.98 -5.43 18.60
CA ALA A 38 -8.23 -4.68 18.52
C ALA A 38 -7.98 -3.18 18.37
N ILE A 39 -6.81 -2.70 18.79
CA ILE A 39 -6.38 -1.31 18.68
C ILE A 39 -5.29 -1.11 17.62
N GLY A 40 -4.90 -2.17 16.89
CA GLY A 40 -3.97 -2.11 15.76
C GLY A 40 -2.49 -2.25 16.09
N LEU A 41 -2.16 -2.92 17.17
CA LEU A 41 -0.78 -3.29 17.53
C LEU A 41 -0.46 -4.69 17.01
N PHE A 42 0.36 -4.76 15.96
CA PHE A 42 0.91 -6.01 15.44
C PHE A 42 2.44 -5.97 15.47
N PRO A 43 3.12 -6.91 16.14
CA PRO A 43 4.59 -6.90 16.25
C PRO A 43 5.30 -6.80 14.89
N ARG A 44 4.78 -7.48 13.87
CA ARG A 44 5.30 -7.48 12.50
C ARG A 44 5.23 -6.13 11.77
N ASP A 45 4.42 -5.19 12.26
CA ASP A 45 4.28 -3.87 11.66
C ASP A 45 5.44 -2.92 12.04
N PHE A 46 6.22 -3.31 13.04
CA PHE A 46 7.33 -2.54 13.58
C PHE A 46 8.68 -3.15 13.17
N GLY A 47 9.69 -2.30 13.12
CA GLY A 47 11.02 -2.71 12.69
C GLY A 47 11.12 -2.88 11.18
N ILE A 48 12.24 -2.42 10.62
CA ILE A 48 12.46 -2.57 9.18
C ILE A 48 12.82 -4.00 8.77
N GLN A 49 13.29 -4.84 9.69
CA GLN A 49 13.82 -6.19 9.38
C GLN A 49 12.73 -7.24 9.11
N GLU A 50 11.49 -7.01 9.53
CA GLU A 50 10.38 -7.97 9.40
C GLU A 50 9.94 -8.14 7.95
N TRP A 51 9.62 -9.37 7.53
CA TRP A 51 9.02 -9.63 6.21
C TRP A 51 7.49 -9.59 6.30
N ASP A 52 6.92 -8.42 6.07
CA ASP A 52 5.48 -8.26 5.91
C ASP A 52 5.14 -7.05 5.02
N TRP A 53 3.86 -6.74 4.86
CA TRP A 53 3.39 -5.68 3.97
C TRP A 53 3.94 -4.28 4.28
N PRO A 54 4.13 -3.84 5.54
CA PRO A 54 4.63 -2.50 5.85
C PRO A 54 6.02 -2.24 5.28
N GLN A 55 6.90 -3.21 5.47
CA GLN A 55 8.28 -3.17 4.99
C GLN A 55 8.29 -3.31 3.48
N GLY A 56 7.46 -4.19 2.90
CA GLY A 56 7.32 -4.32 1.44
C GLY A 56 7.01 -3.01 0.72
N VAL A 57 6.09 -2.20 1.26
CA VAL A 57 5.79 -0.85 0.76
C VAL A 57 7.01 0.07 0.90
N GLY A 58 7.77 -0.05 2.00
CA GLY A 58 8.99 0.73 2.26
C GLY A 58 10.12 0.44 1.28
N LEU A 59 10.41 -0.83 1.04
CA LEU A 59 11.38 -1.27 0.04
C LEU A 59 11.01 -0.73 -1.35
N TYR A 60 9.71 -0.71 -1.66
CA TYR A 60 9.23 -0.18 -2.95
C TYR A 60 9.49 1.33 -3.06
N GLY A 61 9.38 2.05 -1.94
CA GLY A 61 9.63 3.49 -1.87
C GLY A 61 11.09 3.83 -2.09
N LEU A 62 12.00 3.07 -1.46
CA LEU A 62 13.44 3.21 -1.66
C LEU A 62 13.82 2.93 -3.12
N LEU A 63 13.26 1.88 -3.73
CA LEU A 63 13.47 1.59 -5.14
C LEU A 63 12.98 2.73 -6.06
N LYS A 64 11.82 3.32 -5.78
CA LYS A 64 11.27 4.45 -6.56
C LYS A 64 12.13 5.70 -6.41
N LEU A 65 12.68 5.95 -5.22
CA LEU A 65 13.64 7.04 -4.96
C LEU A 65 14.91 6.84 -5.79
N ASP A 66 15.53 5.66 -5.71
CA ASP A 66 16.74 5.33 -6.48
C ASP A 66 16.51 5.48 -7.99
N LYS A 67 15.36 5.04 -8.50
CA LYS A 67 14.96 5.25 -9.90
C LYS A 67 14.80 6.73 -10.26
N HIS A 68 14.26 7.55 -9.36
CA HIS A 68 14.08 8.99 -9.58
C HIS A 68 15.43 9.72 -9.64
N ASP A 69 16.31 9.46 -8.67
CA ASP A 69 17.63 10.08 -8.57
C ASP A 69 18.66 9.44 -9.53
N LYS A 70 18.29 8.35 -10.22
CA LYS A 70 19.19 7.53 -11.06
C LYS A 70 20.41 7.06 -10.26
N SER A 71 20.18 6.64 -9.02
CA SER A 71 21.19 6.15 -8.08
C SER A 71 20.95 4.70 -7.70
N ASP A 72 21.97 4.07 -7.13
CA ASP A 72 21.95 2.76 -6.49
C ASP A 72 22.19 2.85 -4.98
N LYS A 73 21.97 4.04 -4.39
CA LYS A 73 22.30 4.37 -3.00
C LYS A 73 21.70 3.38 -1.99
N HIS A 74 20.52 2.82 -2.28
CA HIS A 74 19.84 1.89 -1.38
C HIS A 74 19.96 0.42 -1.85
N LEU A 75 20.67 0.14 -2.94
CA LEU A 75 20.76 -1.22 -3.50
C LEU A 75 21.38 -2.22 -2.52
N ASP A 76 22.44 -1.83 -1.82
CA ASP A 76 23.09 -2.69 -0.80
C ASP A 76 22.13 -2.99 0.35
N PHE A 77 21.42 -1.97 0.84
CA PHE A 77 20.41 -2.16 1.89
C PHE A 77 19.31 -3.12 1.43
N LEU A 78 18.74 -2.89 0.25
CA LEU A 78 17.68 -3.74 -0.31
C LEU A 78 18.17 -5.18 -0.48
N THR A 79 19.36 -5.36 -1.05
CA THR A 79 19.96 -6.70 -1.30
C THR A 79 20.20 -7.44 0.01
N ASN A 80 20.77 -6.77 1.00
CA ASN A 80 21.03 -7.36 2.32
C ASN A 80 19.72 -7.71 3.03
N TRP A 81 18.69 -6.87 2.93
CA TRP A 81 17.39 -7.12 3.54
C TRP A 81 16.76 -8.44 3.04
N TYR A 82 16.78 -8.69 1.72
CA TYR A 82 16.28 -9.94 1.15
C TYR A 82 17.13 -11.13 1.57
N LYS A 83 18.45 -11.00 1.46
CA LYS A 83 19.40 -12.06 1.83
C LYS A 83 19.18 -12.49 3.28
N THR A 84 19.17 -11.54 4.22
CA THR A 84 19.00 -11.82 5.65
C THR A 84 17.66 -12.49 5.94
N ASN A 85 16.56 -12.06 5.29
CA ASN A 85 15.26 -12.71 5.49
C ASN A 85 15.20 -14.13 4.92
N ILE A 86 15.86 -14.40 3.80
CA ILE A 86 15.98 -15.75 3.26
C ILE A 86 16.79 -16.64 4.21
N GLU A 87 17.89 -16.13 4.77
CA GLU A 87 18.73 -16.85 5.76
C GLU A 87 17.99 -17.15 7.07
N ILE A 88 17.14 -16.23 7.55
CA ILE A 88 16.28 -16.44 8.73
C ILE A 88 15.20 -17.48 8.46
N GLY A 89 14.72 -17.57 7.22
CA GLY A 89 13.57 -18.36 6.81
C GLY A 89 12.34 -17.48 6.58
N LEU A 90 11.73 -17.66 5.40
CA LEU A 90 10.60 -16.85 4.96
C LEU A 90 9.32 -17.15 5.77
N PRO A 91 8.41 -16.16 5.91
CA PRO A 91 7.12 -16.38 6.53
C PRO A 91 6.22 -17.23 5.64
N SER A 92 5.10 -17.67 6.20
CA SER A 92 4.03 -18.29 5.41
C SER A 92 3.56 -17.35 4.29
N LYS A 93 3.33 -17.94 3.10
CA LYS A 93 2.80 -17.21 1.94
C LYS A 93 1.37 -16.77 2.22
N ASN A 94 1.09 -15.49 2.05
CA ASN A 94 -0.24 -14.89 2.20
C ASN A 94 -0.31 -13.55 1.44
N ILE A 95 -1.44 -12.84 1.51
CA ILE A 95 -1.63 -11.58 0.78
C ILE A 95 -0.58 -10.53 1.16
N ASN A 96 -0.30 -10.40 2.46
CA ASN A 96 0.56 -9.35 3.00
C ASN A 96 2.05 -9.66 2.78
N THR A 97 2.46 -10.91 3.02
CA THR A 97 3.85 -11.35 2.83
C THR A 97 4.26 -11.41 1.36
N THR A 98 3.33 -11.19 0.43
CA THR A 98 3.62 -11.01 -1.00
C THR A 98 4.16 -9.61 -1.31
N ALA A 99 3.82 -8.58 -0.53
CA ALA A 99 4.14 -7.19 -0.88
C ALA A 99 5.65 -6.90 -1.03
N PRO A 100 6.58 -7.47 -0.23
CA PRO A 100 8.02 -7.31 -0.46
C PRO A 100 8.45 -7.76 -1.87
N LEU A 101 7.83 -8.79 -2.44
CA LEU A 101 8.19 -9.30 -3.77
C LEU A 101 7.91 -8.31 -4.90
N LEU A 102 7.03 -7.32 -4.68
CA LEU A 102 6.81 -6.21 -5.62
C LEU A 102 8.11 -5.45 -5.92
N THR A 103 8.97 -5.29 -4.91
CA THR A 103 10.28 -4.67 -5.09
C THR A 103 11.27 -5.68 -5.67
N LEU A 104 11.27 -6.92 -5.17
CA LEU A 104 12.19 -7.96 -5.61
C LEU A 104 12.13 -8.23 -7.12
N VAL A 105 10.93 -8.28 -7.71
CA VAL A 105 10.79 -8.51 -9.16
C VAL A 105 11.54 -7.48 -10.02
N ASN A 106 11.62 -6.23 -9.54
CA ASN A 106 12.37 -5.16 -10.22
C ASN A 106 13.89 -5.29 -9.97
N LEU A 107 14.28 -5.82 -8.82
CA LEU A 107 15.69 -6.01 -8.47
C LEU A 107 16.29 -7.24 -9.15
N CYS A 108 15.49 -8.22 -9.58
CA CYS A 108 15.97 -9.36 -10.36
C CYS A 108 16.76 -8.91 -11.61
N ASP A 109 16.36 -7.82 -12.26
CA ASP A 109 17.05 -7.28 -13.45
C ASP A 109 18.41 -6.63 -13.12
N VAL A 110 18.60 -6.22 -11.87
CA VAL A 110 19.79 -5.50 -11.39
C VAL A 110 20.78 -6.44 -10.73
N ILE A 111 20.31 -7.33 -9.86
CA ILE A 111 21.13 -8.19 -9.00
C ILE A 111 21.54 -9.49 -9.72
N ASN A 112 20.78 -9.93 -10.73
CA ASN A 112 21.02 -11.17 -11.47
C ASN A 112 21.27 -12.39 -10.55
N ASN A 113 20.40 -12.57 -9.55
CA ASN A 113 20.43 -13.70 -8.62
C ASN A 113 19.30 -14.69 -8.95
N PRO A 114 19.61 -15.92 -9.43
CA PRO A 114 18.60 -16.93 -9.75
C PRO A 114 17.72 -17.34 -8.58
N GLU A 115 18.20 -17.24 -7.34
CA GLU A 115 17.41 -17.55 -6.14
C GLU A 115 16.25 -16.55 -5.96
N TYR A 116 16.52 -15.26 -6.19
CA TYR A 116 15.53 -14.19 -6.07
C TYR A 116 14.46 -14.28 -7.16
N GLU A 117 14.89 -14.60 -8.38
CA GLU A 117 14.00 -14.85 -9.50
C GLU A 117 13.12 -16.08 -9.24
N ASN A 118 13.71 -17.20 -8.81
CA ASN A 118 12.98 -18.42 -8.47
C ASN A 118 11.99 -18.19 -7.31
N LEU A 119 12.37 -17.39 -6.31
CA LEU A 119 11.46 -17.00 -5.24
C LEU A 119 10.22 -16.27 -5.79
N CYS A 120 10.41 -15.29 -6.66
CA CYS A 120 9.29 -14.57 -7.28
C CYS A 120 8.40 -15.50 -8.11
N LEU A 121 8.99 -16.38 -8.94
CA LEU A 121 8.26 -17.31 -9.80
C LEU A 121 7.42 -18.31 -8.98
N THR A 122 8.01 -18.92 -7.96
CA THR A 122 7.32 -19.91 -7.12
C THR A 122 6.23 -19.27 -6.26
N TRP A 123 6.40 -18.01 -5.84
CA TRP A 123 5.36 -17.28 -5.11
C TRP A 123 4.20 -16.88 -6.02
N ALA A 124 4.48 -16.41 -7.24
CA ALA A 124 3.45 -16.11 -8.23
C ALA A 124 2.65 -17.37 -8.60
N ASP A 125 3.31 -18.52 -8.78
CA ASP A 125 2.63 -19.79 -9.03
C ASP A 125 1.73 -20.22 -7.86
N TRP A 126 2.21 -20.04 -6.62
CA TRP A 126 1.42 -20.30 -5.41
C TRP A 126 0.17 -19.41 -5.33
N LEU A 127 0.25 -18.13 -5.72
CA LEU A 127 -0.92 -17.25 -5.77
C LEU A 127 -2.00 -17.80 -6.71
N ILE A 128 -1.60 -18.29 -7.89
CA ILE A 128 -2.56 -18.85 -8.85
C ILE A 128 -3.18 -20.14 -8.34
N ASN A 129 -2.34 -21.08 -7.90
CA ASN A 129 -2.71 -22.48 -7.73
C ASN A 129 -3.13 -22.86 -6.30
N CYS A 130 -2.68 -22.11 -5.29
CA CYS A 130 -2.77 -22.53 -3.89
C CYS A 130 -3.45 -21.52 -2.97
N LEU A 131 -3.39 -20.21 -3.27
CA LEU A 131 -4.05 -19.20 -2.45
C LEU A 131 -5.58 -19.44 -2.46
N PRO A 132 -6.23 -19.56 -1.29
CA PRO A 132 -7.68 -19.75 -1.21
C PRO A 132 -8.46 -18.68 -1.97
N ARG A 133 -9.57 -19.10 -2.57
CA ARG A 133 -10.45 -18.23 -3.35
C ARG A 133 -11.80 -18.10 -2.69
N THR A 134 -12.37 -16.90 -2.76
CA THR A 134 -13.76 -16.68 -2.41
C THR A 134 -14.69 -17.16 -3.53
N LYS A 135 -16.00 -17.04 -3.32
CA LYS A 135 -16.98 -17.12 -4.41
C LYS A 135 -16.59 -16.14 -5.53
N GLU A 136 -16.81 -16.56 -6.77
CA GLU A 136 -16.39 -15.85 -8.00
C GLU A 136 -14.87 -15.71 -8.20
N GLY A 137 -14.06 -16.49 -7.46
CA GLY A 137 -12.63 -16.64 -7.76
C GLY A 137 -11.73 -15.51 -7.28
N ALA A 138 -12.25 -14.57 -6.47
CA ALA A 138 -11.38 -13.55 -5.90
C ALA A 138 -10.37 -14.16 -4.93
N PHE A 139 -9.20 -13.55 -4.82
CA PHE A 139 -8.23 -13.89 -3.79
C PHE A 139 -8.86 -13.65 -2.41
N GLN A 140 -8.93 -14.71 -1.61
CA GLN A 140 -9.30 -14.58 -0.21
C GLN A 140 -8.20 -13.81 0.51
N HIS A 141 -8.58 -12.90 1.40
CA HIS A 141 -7.62 -12.05 2.11
C HIS A 141 -6.92 -12.79 3.25
N VAL A 142 -6.17 -13.85 2.94
CA VAL A 142 -5.38 -14.61 3.92
C VAL A 142 -4.26 -13.71 4.44
N THR A 143 -4.10 -13.62 5.77
CA THR A 143 -3.06 -12.83 6.43
C THR A 143 -2.18 -13.69 7.33
N SER A 144 -1.03 -13.16 7.74
CA SER A 144 -0.23 -13.74 8.82
C SER A 144 -1.08 -13.84 10.10
N ALA A 145 -0.98 -14.97 10.82
CA ALA A 145 -1.53 -15.06 12.16
C ALA A 145 -0.74 -14.16 13.13
N ASN A 146 -1.34 -13.85 14.27
CA ASN A 146 -0.70 -12.98 15.25
C ASN A 146 0.26 -13.79 16.12
N GLY A 147 1.47 -13.28 16.30
CA GLY A 147 2.50 -13.91 17.14
C GLY A 147 3.18 -15.15 16.54
N ASP A 148 2.74 -15.64 15.39
CA ASP A 148 3.34 -16.78 14.70
C ASP A 148 3.51 -16.48 13.20
N ARG A 149 4.77 -16.32 12.79
CA ARG A 149 5.20 -16.01 11.42
C ARG A 149 4.89 -17.14 10.43
N GLN A 150 4.66 -18.36 10.92
CA GLN A 150 4.38 -19.54 10.11
C GLN A 150 2.88 -19.87 10.05
N ALA A 151 2.06 -19.30 10.94
CA ALA A 151 0.61 -19.48 10.90
C ALA A 151 -0.09 -18.40 10.08
N VAL A 152 -1.29 -18.72 9.61
CA VAL A 152 -2.13 -17.81 8.82
C VAL A 152 -3.52 -17.69 9.41
N ARG A 153 -4.14 -16.53 9.20
CA ARG A 153 -5.57 -16.29 9.40
C ARG A 153 -6.24 -16.31 8.04
N LEU A 154 -7.22 -17.18 7.86
CA LEU A 154 -7.83 -17.40 6.56
C LEU A 154 -8.71 -16.23 6.09
N ASN A 155 -9.47 -15.60 6.99
CA ASN A 155 -10.53 -14.65 6.65
C ASN A 155 -11.47 -15.29 5.61
N GLU A 156 -12.12 -16.39 6.03
CA GLU A 156 -12.87 -17.28 5.14
C GLU A 156 -13.91 -16.51 4.31
N SER A 157 -13.84 -16.65 3.00
CA SER A 157 -14.75 -16.01 2.05
C SER A 157 -14.76 -14.47 2.12
N GLU A 158 -13.69 -13.85 2.62
CA GLU A 158 -13.51 -12.40 2.66
C GLU A 158 -12.53 -11.90 1.57
N MET A 159 -12.83 -10.73 1.00
CA MET A 159 -11.92 -9.96 0.15
C MET A 159 -11.79 -8.53 0.66
N TRP A 160 -10.57 -8.01 0.73
CA TRP A 160 -10.27 -6.68 1.23
C TRP A 160 -9.58 -5.85 0.15
N ILE A 161 -9.76 -4.53 0.19
CA ILE A 161 -9.24 -3.62 -0.86
C ILE A 161 -7.72 -3.65 -0.97
N ASP A 162 -7.02 -3.92 0.13
CA ASP A 162 -5.57 -3.99 0.28
C ASP A 162 -4.95 -5.03 -0.67
N THR A 163 -5.66 -6.13 -0.96
CA THR A 163 -5.23 -7.21 -1.87
C THR A 163 -4.72 -6.68 -3.21
N LEU A 164 -5.36 -5.62 -3.72
CA LEU A 164 -5.02 -5.03 -5.02
C LEU A 164 -3.57 -4.52 -5.05
N PHE A 165 -3.12 -3.89 -3.96
CA PHE A 165 -1.76 -3.40 -3.87
C PHE A 165 -0.79 -4.50 -3.41
N MET A 166 -1.13 -5.22 -2.34
CA MET A 166 -0.20 -6.16 -1.68
C MET A 166 0.16 -7.37 -2.55
N THR A 167 -0.74 -7.78 -3.45
CA THR A 167 -0.59 -9.04 -4.21
C THR A 167 -0.83 -8.86 -5.70
N VAL A 168 -1.93 -8.21 -6.10
CA VAL A 168 -2.33 -8.17 -7.52
C VAL A 168 -1.33 -7.40 -8.38
N LEU A 169 -0.77 -6.30 -7.87
CA LEU A 169 0.26 -5.54 -8.57
C LEU A 169 1.54 -6.34 -8.81
N PHE A 170 1.98 -7.13 -7.83
CA PHE A 170 3.11 -8.05 -7.99
C PHE A 170 2.81 -9.12 -9.04
N LEU A 171 1.65 -9.77 -8.96
CA LEU A 171 1.25 -10.82 -9.91
C LEU A 171 1.21 -10.29 -11.35
N ASN A 172 0.66 -9.08 -11.56
CA ASN A 172 0.66 -8.44 -12.87
C ASN A 172 2.09 -8.21 -13.37
N LYS A 173 2.98 -7.62 -12.55
CA LYS A 173 4.38 -7.39 -12.96
C LYS A 173 5.11 -8.67 -13.32
N MET A 174 4.89 -9.76 -12.57
CA MET A 174 5.40 -11.08 -12.92
C MET A 174 4.82 -11.58 -14.24
N GLY A 175 3.51 -11.43 -14.43
CA GLY A 175 2.81 -11.78 -15.67
C GLY A 175 3.39 -11.10 -16.90
N GLN A 176 3.61 -9.79 -16.82
CA GLN A 176 4.21 -8.98 -17.88
C GLN A 176 5.66 -9.40 -18.15
N LYS A 177 6.48 -9.49 -17.09
CA LYS A 177 7.92 -9.79 -17.21
C LYS A 177 8.18 -11.15 -17.86
N TYR A 178 7.40 -12.18 -17.52
CA TYR A 178 7.60 -13.55 -18.00
C TYR A 178 6.63 -13.95 -19.11
N ASN A 179 5.88 -13.01 -19.69
CA ASN A 179 4.87 -13.27 -20.71
C ASN A 179 3.85 -14.37 -20.28
N ARG A 180 3.49 -14.38 -19.00
CA ARG A 180 2.53 -15.33 -18.41
C ARG A 180 1.12 -14.74 -18.50
N LYS A 181 0.46 -15.02 -19.61
CA LYS A 181 -0.90 -14.52 -19.90
C LYS A 181 -1.91 -14.92 -18.82
N ASP A 182 -1.80 -16.11 -18.26
CA ASP A 182 -2.64 -16.59 -17.16
C ASP A 182 -2.50 -15.72 -15.91
N TRP A 183 -1.29 -15.26 -15.58
CA TRP A 183 -1.05 -14.35 -14.46
C TRP A 183 -1.58 -12.94 -14.72
N VAL A 184 -1.44 -12.45 -15.95
CA VAL A 184 -2.00 -11.16 -16.37
C VAL A 184 -3.53 -11.18 -16.31
N ASP A 185 -4.16 -12.20 -16.91
CA ASP A 185 -5.62 -12.37 -16.92
C ASP A 185 -6.18 -12.50 -15.50
N GLU A 186 -5.50 -13.26 -14.64
CA GLU A 186 -5.88 -13.38 -13.24
C GLU A 186 -5.79 -12.03 -12.52
N SER A 187 -4.72 -11.27 -12.74
CA SER A 187 -4.60 -9.93 -12.14
C SER A 187 -5.73 -8.99 -12.57
N ILE A 188 -6.16 -9.07 -13.84
CA ILE A 188 -7.29 -8.29 -14.37
C ILE A 188 -8.58 -8.73 -13.70
N ASN A 189 -8.82 -10.03 -13.59
CA ASN A 189 -9.97 -10.59 -12.91
C ASN A 189 -10.06 -10.08 -11.47
N GLN A 190 -8.93 -10.09 -10.74
CA GLN A 190 -8.87 -9.57 -9.38
C GLN A 190 -9.23 -8.08 -9.29
N MET A 191 -8.71 -7.24 -10.19
CA MET A 191 -9.09 -5.82 -10.22
C MET A 191 -10.61 -5.64 -10.42
N LEU A 192 -11.20 -6.37 -11.37
CA LEU A 192 -12.61 -6.24 -11.71
C LEU A 192 -13.53 -6.76 -10.61
N VAL A 193 -13.22 -7.91 -10.00
CA VAL A 193 -14.04 -8.50 -8.94
C VAL A 193 -13.96 -7.67 -7.65
N HIS A 194 -12.80 -7.13 -7.29
CA HIS A 194 -12.70 -6.24 -6.13
C HIS A 194 -13.48 -4.94 -6.36
N ILE A 195 -13.41 -4.33 -7.56
CA ILE A 195 -14.26 -3.17 -7.88
C ILE A 195 -15.74 -3.53 -7.81
N LYS A 196 -16.14 -4.71 -8.31
CA LYS A 196 -17.54 -5.16 -8.28
C LYS A 196 -18.13 -5.18 -6.86
N TYR A 197 -17.38 -5.63 -5.87
CA TYR A 197 -17.88 -5.84 -4.49
C TYR A 197 -17.53 -4.73 -3.50
N LEU A 198 -16.47 -3.96 -3.76
CA LEU A 198 -15.97 -2.97 -2.81
C LEU A 198 -16.31 -1.54 -3.20
N TYR A 199 -16.56 -1.26 -4.48
CA TYR A 199 -16.85 0.09 -4.94
C TYR A 199 -18.30 0.50 -4.66
N ASP A 200 -18.49 1.56 -3.87
CA ASP A 200 -19.79 2.18 -3.67
C ASP A 200 -20.08 3.20 -4.79
N LYS A 201 -21.07 2.90 -5.62
CA LYS A 201 -21.48 3.76 -6.74
C LYS A 201 -22.13 5.07 -6.29
N LYS A 202 -22.59 5.17 -5.03
CA LYS A 202 -23.23 6.40 -4.53
C LYS A 202 -22.20 7.47 -4.21
N SER A 203 -21.15 7.09 -3.46
CA SER A 203 -20.07 7.99 -3.06
C SER A 203 -18.95 8.04 -4.09
N GLY A 204 -18.65 6.94 -4.76
CA GLY A 204 -17.44 6.75 -5.55
C GLY A 204 -16.22 6.33 -4.73
N LEU A 205 -16.41 5.94 -3.46
CA LEU A 205 -15.38 5.41 -2.56
C LEU A 205 -15.44 3.87 -2.50
N PHE A 206 -14.46 3.26 -1.85
CA PHE A 206 -14.40 1.82 -1.62
C PHE A 206 -14.66 1.49 -0.15
N TYR A 207 -15.49 0.48 0.10
CA TYR A 207 -15.55 -0.20 1.38
C TYR A 207 -14.25 -0.95 1.67
N HIS A 208 -13.92 -1.13 2.96
CA HIS A 208 -12.71 -1.85 3.35
C HIS A 208 -12.70 -3.31 2.84
N GLY A 209 -13.83 -4.01 2.94
CA GLY A 209 -13.94 -5.39 2.50
C GLY A 209 -15.35 -5.85 2.23
N TRP A 210 -15.45 -7.11 1.82
CA TRP A 210 -16.68 -7.83 1.52
C TRP A 210 -16.59 -9.26 2.04
N SER A 211 -17.68 -9.76 2.63
CA SER A 211 -17.85 -11.14 3.08
C SER A 211 -18.90 -11.83 2.22
N PHE A 212 -18.54 -12.94 1.57
CA PHE A 212 -19.52 -13.77 0.88
C PHE A 212 -20.35 -14.65 1.83
N ASN A 213 -19.88 -14.86 3.06
CA ASN A 213 -20.63 -15.57 4.09
C ASN A 213 -21.81 -14.71 4.58
N GLU A 214 -21.60 -13.41 4.70
CA GLU A 214 -22.63 -12.45 5.14
C GLU A 214 -23.36 -11.76 3.99
N ASN A 215 -22.75 -11.78 2.79
CA ASN A 215 -23.18 -11.04 1.62
C ASN A 215 -23.31 -9.52 1.94
N SER A 216 -22.30 -8.99 2.62
CA SER A 216 -22.25 -7.62 3.15
C SER A 216 -20.84 -7.01 3.04
N ASN A 217 -20.76 -5.68 3.12
CA ASN A 217 -19.51 -4.92 3.24
C ASN A 217 -19.15 -4.62 4.71
N PHE A 218 -19.44 -5.55 5.63
CA PHE A 218 -19.18 -5.41 7.07
C PHE A 218 -19.81 -4.13 7.63
N GLY A 219 -19.00 -3.23 8.21
CA GLY A 219 -19.44 -1.95 8.75
C GLY A 219 -19.68 -0.85 7.71
N GLU A 220 -19.54 -1.14 6.41
CA GLU A 220 -19.72 -0.18 5.31
C GLU A 220 -18.89 1.10 5.48
N VAL A 221 -17.66 0.98 6.01
CA VAL A 221 -16.81 2.13 6.35
C VAL A 221 -15.86 2.49 5.21
N PHE A 222 -15.83 3.78 4.85
CA PHE A 222 -14.87 4.36 3.91
C PHE A 222 -13.55 4.71 4.61
N TRP A 223 -12.80 3.68 4.95
CA TRP A 223 -11.51 3.81 5.62
C TRP A 223 -10.46 4.44 4.69
N CYS A 224 -9.75 5.46 5.20
CA CYS A 224 -8.80 6.29 4.46
C CYS A 224 -7.67 5.48 3.82
N ARG A 225 -6.91 4.72 4.61
CA ARG A 225 -5.79 3.93 4.08
C ARG A 225 -6.27 2.82 3.14
N GLY A 226 -7.42 2.20 3.40
CA GLY A 226 -8.04 1.23 2.49
C GLY A 226 -8.35 1.83 1.12
N ASN A 227 -9.02 2.99 1.09
CA ASN A 227 -9.31 3.73 -0.15
C ASN A 227 -8.03 4.15 -0.88
N SER A 228 -6.97 4.46 -0.12
CA SER A 228 -5.71 4.90 -0.68
C SER A 228 -5.00 3.81 -1.48
N TRP A 229 -5.19 2.52 -1.17
CA TRP A 229 -4.51 1.43 -1.88
C TRP A 229 -4.90 1.32 -3.35
N PHE A 230 -6.18 1.49 -3.67
CA PHE A 230 -6.62 1.56 -5.06
C PHE A 230 -6.05 2.82 -5.74
N THR A 231 -6.21 3.98 -5.10
CA THR A 231 -5.74 5.28 -5.63
C THR A 231 -4.25 5.27 -5.94
N PHE A 232 -3.46 4.65 -5.06
CA PHE A 232 -2.00 4.57 -5.16
C PHE A 232 -1.56 3.51 -6.18
N GLY A 233 -2.14 2.31 -6.14
CA GLY A 233 -1.68 1.17 -6.94
C GLY A 233 -2.19 1.15 -8.38
N ILE A 234 -3.36 1.72 -8.68
CA ILE A 234 -4.02 1.51 -9.97
C ILE A 234 -3.22 2.05 -11.16
N LEU A 235 -2.53 3.17 -11.00
CA LEU A 235 -1.77 3.78 -12.08
C LEU A 235 -0.50 2.99 -12.38
N ASP A 236 0.21 2.53 -11.34
CA ASP A 236 1.33 1.61 -11.47
C ASP A 236 0.90 0.27 -12.11
N TYR A 237 -0.31 -0.22 -11.79
CA TYR A 237 -0.90 -1.40 -12.41
C TYR A 237 -1.12 -1.21 -13.91
N ILE A 238 -1.68 -0.07 -14.32
CA ILE A 238 -1.93 0.25 -15.74
C ILE A 238 -0.62 0.47 -16.50
N GLU A 239 0.34 1.20 -15.92
CA GLU A 239 1.65 1.46 -16.55
C GLU A 239 2.41 0.16 -16.83
N ALA A 240 2.28 -0.86 -15.98
CA ALA A 240 2.94 -2.16 -16.17
C ALA A 240 2.52 -2.91 -17.45
N PHE A 241 1.39 -2.56 -18.08
CA PHE A 241 0.99 -3.15 -19.36
C PHE A 241 1.71 -2.52 -20.55
N GLU A 242 2.43 -1.42 -20.38
CA GLU A 242 3.20 -0.75 -21.45
C GLU A 242 2.37 -0.46 -22.71
N GLY A 243 1.10 -0.11 -22.51
CA GLY A 243 0.15 0.20 -23.60
C GLY A 243 -0.59 -1.00 -24.20
N THR A 244 -0.32 -2.23 -23.75
CA THR A 244 -0.95 -3.46 -24.28
C THR A 244 -2.28 -3.82 -23.62
N MET A 245 -2.68 -3.13 -22.55
CA MET A 245 -3.94 -3.37 -21.86
C MET A 245 -5.14 -3.20 -22.80
N ASN A 246 -6.14 -4.09 -22.68
CA ASN A 246 -7.40 -3.94 -23.38
C ASN A 246 -8.00 -2.52 -23.16
N PRO A 247 -8.37 -1.78 -24.22
CA PRO A 247 -8.83 -0.40 -24.10
C PRO A 247 -10.10 -0.22 -23.23
N GLY A 248 -11.03 -1.17 -23.27
CA GLY A 248 -12.25 -1.13 -22.47
C GLY A 248 -11.96 -1.30 -20.98
N ILE A 249 -11.08 -2.24 -20.63
CA ILE A 249 -10.63 -2.46 -19.25
C ILE A 249 -9.86 -1.25 -18.75
N LYS A 250 -8.91 -0.73 -19.55
CA LYS A 250 -8.16 0.49 -19.23
C LYS A 250 -9.11 1.66 -18.95
N LYS A 251 -10.11 1.87 -19.81
CA LYS A 251 -11.11 2.92 -19.63
C LYS A 251 -11.90 2.74 -18.34
N PHE A 252 -12.38 1.53 -18.06
CA PHE A 252 -13.13 1.23 -16.84
C PHE A 252 -12.32 1.54 -15.57
N LEU A 253 -11.05 1.12 -15.52
CA LEU A 253 -10.17 1.38 -14.38
C LEU A 253 -9.86 2.87 -14.20
N LEU A 254 -9.56 3.58 -15.30
CA LEU A 254 -9.30 5.03 -15.26
C LEU A 254 -10.54 5.83 -14.88
N ASP A 255 -11.72 5.45 -15.37
CA ASP A 255 -12.98 6.12 -15.01
C ASP A 255 -13.31 5.89 -13.53
N THR A 256 -13.04 4.69 -13.00
CA THR A 256 -13.17 4.37 -11.56
C THR A 256 -12.21 5.22 -10.72
N PHE A 257 -10.93 5.30 -11.12
CA PHE A 257 -9.92 6.14 -10.46
C PHE A 257 -10.32 7.62 -10.44
N LYS A 258 -10.73 8.18 -11.59
CA LYS A 258 -11.17 9.58 -11.67
C LYS A 258 -12.40 9.83 -10.81
N ALA A 259 -13.36 8.90 -10.78
CA ALA A 259 -14.55 9.04 -9.93
C ALA A 259 -14.17 9.07 -8.45
N GLN A 260 -13.30 8.17 -8.00
CA GLN A 260 -12.82 8.15 -6.62
C GLN A 260 -12.06 9.42 -6.26
N VAL A 261 -11.09 9.86 -7.08
CA VAL A 261 -10.32 11.07 -6.83
C VAL A 261 -11.21 12.32 -6.76
N ASN A 262 -12.20 12.44 -7.64
CA ASN A 262 -13.19 13.53 -7.60
C ASN A 262 -13.99 13.55 -6.29
N THR A 263 -14.24 12.40 -5.67
CA THR A 263 -14.88 12.33 -4.36
C THR A 263 -13.90 12.63 -3.24
N LEU A 264 -12.69 12.04 -3.27
CA LEU A 264 -11.67 12.25 -2.25
C LEU A 264 -11.36 13.74 -2.05
N VAL A 265 -11.16 14.51 -3.12
CA VAL A 265 -10.85 15.94 -3.00
C VAL A 265 -11.94 16.77 -2.31
N LYS A 266 -13.21 16.32 -2.34
CA LYS A 266 -14.33 16.97 -1.62
C LYS A 266 -14.25 16.77 -0.11
N TYR A 267 -13.63 15.68 0.33
CA TYR A 267 -13.45 15.31 1.74
C TYR A 267 -12.07 15.71 2.30
N GLN A 268 -11.24 16.41 1.52
CA GLN A 268 -9.95 16.89 2.03
C GLN A 268 -10.16 17.89 3.17
N ALA A 269 -9.58 17.60 4.34
CA ALA A 269 -9.68 18.44 5.51
C ALA A 269 -8.98 19.80 5.33
N LYS A 270 -9.23 20.72 6.25
CA LYS A 270 -8.60 22.05 6.23
C LYS A 270 -7.08 21.98 6.32
N SER A 271 -6.52 20.97 6.98
CA SER A 271 -5.07 20.73 7.02
C SER A 271 -4.48 20.31 5.67
N GLY A 272 -5.29 19.69 4.80
CA GLY A 272 -4.84 19.02 3.58
C GLY A 272 -4.80 17.50 3.68
N LEU A 273 -5.00 16.93 4.88
CA LEU A 273 -5.11 15.49 5.08
C LEU A 273 -6.55 15.00 4.88
N TRP A 274 -6.73 13.69 4.94
CA TRP A 274 -8.02 13.02 5.03
C TRP A 274 -8.24 12.44 6.42
N HIS A 275 -9.51 12.40 6.83
CA HIS A 275 -9.95 11.73 8.04
C HIS A 275 -9.89 10.21 7.88
N THR A 276 -9.55 9.47 8.94
CA THR A 276 -9.41 7.98 8.91
C THR A 276 -10.69 7.30 8.43
N VAL A 277 -11.85 7.89 8.73
CA VAL A 277 -13.12 7.61 8.06
C VAL A 277 -13.43 8.83 7.19
N ILE A 278 -13.35 8.65 5.87
CA ILE A 278 -13.25 9.75 4.91
C ILE A 278 -14.43 10.73 5.00
N ASP A 279 -15.63 10.21 5.20
CA ASP A 279 -16.88 10.96 5.25
C ASP A 279 -17.30 11.36 6.68
N ASP A 280 -16.44 11.14 7.67
CA ASP A 280 -16.68 11.50 9.07
C ASP A 280 -15.57 12.39 9.65
N VAL A 281 -15.86 13.70 9.67
CA VAL A 281 -14.96 14.75 10.19
C VAL A 281 -14.70 14.66 11.69
N THR A 282 -15.46 13.84 12.43
CA THR A 282 -15.22 13.59 13.86
C THR A 282 -14.10 12.57 14.10
N SER A 283 -13.74 11.79 13.07
CA SER A 283 -12.60 10.88 13.13
C SER A 283 -11.26 11.63 12.98
N TYR A 284 -10.14 11.05 13.39
CA TYR A 284 -8.84 11.74 13.34
C TYR A 284 -8.33 11.86 11.89
N GLU A 285 -7.55 12.91 11.61
CA GLU A 285 -6.80 13.02 10.34
C GLU A 285 -5.64 12.03 10.30
N GLU A 286 -5.50 11.29 9.20
CA GLU A 286 -4.60 10.14 9.09
C GLU A 286 -3.58 10.35 7.95
N VAL A 287 -2.28 10.31 8.30
CA VAL A 287 -1.20 10.72 7.41
C VAL A 287 -0.86 9.68 6.35
N SER A 288 -0.88 8.38 6.68
CA SER A 288 -0.39 7.35 5.76
C SER A 288 -1.31 7.19 4.53
N GLY A 289 -2.61 7.10 4.73
CA GLY A 289 -3.61 7.09 3.67
C GLY A 289 -3.64 8.40 2.89
N SER A 290 -3.44 9.54 3.56
CA SER A 290 -3.30 10.83 2.88
C SER A 290 -2.09 10.88 1.95
N ALA A 291 -0.96 10.29 2.38
CA ALA A 291 0.25 10.20 1.57
C ALA A 291 0.06 9.33 0.33
N ALA A 292 -0.59 8.17 0.48
CA ALA A 292 -0.94 7.30 -0.64
C ALA A 292 -1.94 7.95 -1.62
N ILE A 293 -2.98 8.63 -1.11
CA ILE A 293 -3.95 9.37 -1.93
C ILE A 293 -3.24 10.44 -2.76
N VAL A 294 -2.41 11.28 -2.15
CA VAL A 294 -1.73 12.35 -2.90
C VAL A 294 -0.71 11.79 -3.89
N THR A 295 -0.07 10.67 -3.60
CA THR A 295 0.83 10.00 -4.56
C THR A 295 0.05 9.59 -5.83
N GLY A 296 -1.13 9.00 -5.66
CA GLY A 296 -2.00 8.65 -6.79
C GLY A 296 -2.49 9.88 -7.58
N ILE A 297 -2.86 10.97 -6.88
CA ILE A 297 -3.25 12.23 -7.53
C ILE A 297 -2.09 12.82 -8.35
N LEU A 298 -0.89 12.92 -7.77
CA LEU A 298 0.29 13.45 -8.45
C LEU A 298 0.65 12.59 -9.67
N THR A 299 0.64 11.26 -9.52
CA THR A 299 0.84 10.32 -10.62
C THR A 299 -0.20 10.53 -11.73
N GLY A 300 -1.47 10.71 -11.35
CA GLY A 300 -2.55 11.00 -12.30
C GLY A 300 -2.34 12.29 -13.07
N ILE A 301 -1.84 13.35 -12.42
CA ILE A 301 -1.47 14.61 -13.07
C ILE A 301 -0.28 14.40 -14.03
N ARG A 302 0.78 13.74 -13.57
CA ARG A 302 1.99 13.48 -14.37
C ARG A 302 1.67 12.70 -15.64
N LEU A 303 0.76 11.75 -15.57
CA LEU A 303 0.32 10.92 -16.69
C LEU A 303 -0.74 11.58 -17.58
N GLY A 304 -1.17 12.80 -17.27
CA GLY A 304 -2.23 13.51 -18.01
C GLY A 304 -3.62 12.89 -17.85
N ILE A 305 -3.83 12.07 -16.83
CA ILE A 305 -5.12 11.43 -16.50
C ILE A 305 -6.00 12.40 -15.70
N LEU A 306 -5.38 13.22 -14.85
CA LEU A 306 -5.98 14.32 -14.12
C LEU A 306 -5.40 15.63 -14.66
N ASP A 307 -6.22 16.68 -14.67
CA ASP A 307 -5.77 18.01 -15.10
C ASP A 307 -5.19 18.83 -13.94
N ASP A 308 -4.71 20.04 -14.26
CA ASP A 308 -4.06 20.94 -13.33
C ASP A 308 -4.95 21.45 -12.18
N SER A 309 -6.27 21.29 -12.27
CA SER A 309 -7.20 21.67 -11.19
C SER A 309 -6.99 20.85 -9.90
N PHE A 310 -6.34 19.69 -10.01
CA PHE A 310 -5.99 18.84 -8.86
C PHE A 310 -4.70 19.28 -8.14
N LYS A 311 -3.85 20.12 -8.76
CA LYS A 311 -2.58 20.56 -8.18
C LYS A 311 -2.74 21.22 -6.79
N PRO A 312 -3.68 22.14 -6.54
CA PRO A 312 -3.82 22.79 -5.24
C PRO A 312 -4.10 21.79 -4.10
N TYR A 313 -4.87 20.72 -4.35
CA TYR A 313 -5.13 19.68 -3.36
C TYR A 313 -3.85 18.92 -3.03
N ALA A 314 -3.09 18.53 -4.05
CA ALA A 314 -1.84 17.81 -3.86
C ALA A 314 -0.79 18.66 -3.13
N GLU A 315 -0.63 19.94 -3.51
CA GLU A 315 0.29 20.87 -2.85
C GLU A 315 -0.02 21.03 -1.36
N LYS A 316 -1.31 21.11 -1.02
CA LYS A 316 -1.77 21.22 0.36
C LYS A 316 -1.44 19.96 1.16
N THR A 317 -1.68 18.77 0.60
CA THR A 317 -1.35 17.52 1.26
C THR A 317 0.16 17.39 1.45
N ILE A 318 0.99 17.61 0.42
CA ILE A 318 2.45 17.52 0.54
C ILE A 318 2.99 18.45 1.64
N LYS A 319 2.47 19.69 1.70
CA LYS A 319 2.81 20.61 2.80
C LYS A 319 2.43 20.04 4.17
N SER A 320 1.25 19.43 4.29
CA SER A 320 0.80 18.82 5.54
C SER A 320 1.65 17.60 5.92
N LEU A 321 2.04 16.75 4.96
CA LEU A 321 2.96 15.63 5.19
C LEU A 321 4.29 16.14 5.75
N CYS A 322 4.90 17.16 5.13
CA CYS A 322 6.14 17.77 5.61
C CYS A 322 6.05 18.28 7.06
N ASN A 323 4.87 18.80 7.46
CA ASN A 323 4.62 19.28 8.82
C ASN A 323 4.42 18.16 9.84
N ASN A 324 4.11 16.94 9.40
CA ASN A 324 3.96 15.76 10.26
C ASN A 324 5.23 14.88 10.28
N ILE A 325 6.35 15.39 9.77
CA ILE A 325 7.68 14.75 9.88
C ILE A 325 8.45 15.47 10.98
N GLU A 326 8.75 14.73 12.05
CA GLU A 326 9.57 15.19 13.17
C GLU A 326 11.03 15.43 12.80
N LYS A 327 11.78 16.06 13.71
CA LYS A 327 13.20 16.37 13.48
C LYS A 327 14.07 15.13 13.28
N ASP A 328 13.67 14.00 13.84
CA ASP A 328 14.36 12.71 13.69
C ASP A 328 13.87 11.89 12.48
N GLY A 329 12.93 12.43 11.69
CA GLY A 329 12.32 11.75 10.54
C GLY A 329 11.12 10.88 10.87
N THR A 330 10.67 10.83 12.13
CA THR A 330 9.45 10.12 12.51
C THR A 330 8.24 10.76 11.85
N VAL A 331 7.44 9.94 11.15
CA VAL A 331 6.16 10.35 10.58
C VAL A 331 5.06 10.18 11.63
N LEU A 332 4.39 11.29 11.96
CA LEU A 332 3.32 11.37 12.95
C LEU A 332 1.94 11.10 12.35
N LYS A 333 0.93 10.96 13.22
CA LYS A 333 -0.50 10.77 12.85
C LYS A 333 -0.73 9.60 11.90
N VAL A 334 0.07 8.56 12.07
CA VAL A 334 -0.08 7.28 11.38
C VAL A 334 -0.88 6.36 12.28
N SER A 335 -1.99 5.82 11.80
CA SER A 335 -2.75 4.85 12.58
C SER A 335 -2.10 3.46 12.51
N GLY A 336 -2.22 2.65 13.57
CA GLY A 336 -1.76 1.25 13.60
C GLY A 336 -2.41 0.33 12.56
N GLY A 337 -1.93 -0.92 12.50
CA GLY A 337 -2.47 -1.92 11.57
C GLY A 337 -3.97 -2.09 11.79
N THR A 338 -4.77 -2.09 10.72
CA THR A 338 -6.23 -2.03 10.85
C THR A 338 -6.84 -3.23 10.13
N GLY A 339 -7.35 -4.19 10.89
CA GLY A 339 -8.15 -5.28 10.33
C GLY A 339 -9.58 -4.84 10.00
N MET A 340 -10.38 -5.77 9.46
CA MET A 340 -11.79 -5.51 9.15
C MET A 340 -12.60 -5.09 10.38
N GLY A 341 -13.40 -4.03 10.24
CA GLY A 341 -14.27 -3.49 11.29
C GLY A 341 -15.74 -3.55 10.91
N TYR A 342 -16.60 -3.77 11.91
CA TYR A 342 -18.07 -3.83 11.74
C TYR A 342 -18.79 -2.50 11.99
N ASN A 343 -18.05 -1.45 12.38
CA ASN A 343 -18.61 -0.12 12.60
C ASN A 343 -17.52 0.95 12.52
N VAL A 344 -17.95 2.21 12.46
CA VAL A 344 -17.08 3.39 12.41
C VAL A 344 -16.17 3.50 13.63
N ASP A 345 -16.65 3.11 14.82
CA ASP A 345 -15.90 3.24 16.07
C ASP A 345 -14.65 2.36 16.10
N HIS A 346 -14.68 1.18 15.47
CA HIS A 346 -13.48 0.35 15.27
C HIS A 346 -12.34 1.16 14.64
N TYR A 347 -12.62 1.84 13.53
CA TYR A 347 -11.62 2.61 12.78
C TYR A 347 -11.20 3.90 13.50
N LYS A 348 -12.10 4.50 14.29
CA LYS A 348 -11.80 5.70 15.10
C LYS A 348 -10.89 5.41 16.29
N ASN A 349 -10.92 4.18 16.80
CA ASN A 349 -10.20 3.78 18.02
C ASN A 349 -8.89 3.02 17.75
N ILE A 350 -8.48 2.90 16.49
CA ILE A 350 -7.13 2.43 16.15
C ILE A 350 -6.12 3.43 16.72
N ILE A 351 -5.06 2.90 17.33
CA ILE A 351 -4.00 3.74 17.89
C ILE A 351 -3.36 4.62 16.82
N ILE A 352 -2.72 5.70 17.27
CA ILE A 352 -1.81 6.49 16.45
C ILE A 352 -0.40 6.27 16.96
N ALA A 353 0.49 5.75 16.12
CA ALA A 353 1.88 5.46 16.46
C ALA A 353 2.77 5.51 15.21
N PRO A 354 4.08 5.74 15.38
CA PRO A 354 5.04 5.56 14.29
C PRO A 354 5.00 4.12 13.76
N MET A 355 4.84 3.97 12.45
CA MET A 355 4.73 2.67 11.78
C MET A 355 5.49 2.69 10.47
N ALA A 356 6.09 1.56 10.08
CA ALA A 356 6.93 1.45 8.88
C ALA A 356 6.23 1.98 7.62
N TYR A 357 4.98 1.58 7.38
CA TYR A 357 4.20 2.06 6.22
C TYR A 357 3.94 3.57 6.24
N GLY A 358 3.93 4.22 7.41
CA GLY A 358 3.82 5.67 7.52
C GLY A 358 5.03 6.38 6.92
N GLN A 359 6.23 5.89 7.23
CA GLN A 359 7.46 6.37 6.57
C GLN A 359 7.43 6.04 5.07
N SER A 360 7.10 4.79 4.72
CA SER A 360 7.08 4.30 3.35
C SER A 360 6.18 5.11 2.41
N LEU A 361 4.92 5.34 2.80
CA LEU A 361 3.97 6.09 1.99
C LEU A 361 4.31 7.58 1.91
N THR A 362 4.93 8.13 2.96
CA THR A 362 5.46 9.50 2.93
C THR A 362 6.62 9.63 1.94
N ILE A 363 7.55 8.66 1.92
CA ILE A 363 8.63 8.61 0.91
C ILE A 363 8.03 8.61 -0.50
N MET A 364 7.06 7.75 -0.77
CA MET A 364 6.38 7.68 -2.07
C MET A 364 5.80 9.03 -2.49
N ALA A 365 5.08 9.70 -1.58
CA ALA A 365 4.46 10.99 -1.84
C ALA A 365 5.50 12.09 -2.14
N LEU A 366 6.58 12.14 -1.35
CA LEU A 366 7.63 13.14 -1.53
C LEU A 366 8.45 12.89 -2.81
N VAL A 367 8.77 11.63 -3.13
CA VAL A 367 9.44 11.25 -4.38
C VAL A 367 8.59 11.63 -5.59
N GLU A 368 7.28 11.35 -5.55
CA GLU A 368 6.41 11.75 -6.65
C GLU A 368 6.32 13.28 -6.73
N ALA A 369 6.26 13.99 -5.60
CA ALA A 369 6.23 15.45 -5.57
C ALA A 369 7.46 16.11 -6.24
N LEU A 370 8.66 15.53 -6.09
CA LEU A 370 9.88 16.01 -6.75
C LEU A 370 9.75 16.03 -8.29
N LYS A 371 8.90 15.20 -8.89
CA LYS A 371 8.67 15.15 -10.35
C LYS A 371 7.77 16.29 -10.87
N HIS A 372 7.22 17.11 -9.98
CA HIS A 372 6.33 18.23 -10.31
C HIS A 372 6.95 19.60 -10.01
N LEU A 373 8.25 19.64 -9.71
CA LEU A 373 9.01 20.85 -9.41
C LEU A 373 9.76 21.40 -10.63
#